data_AF-A0A1A8XL34-F1
#
_entry.id   AF-A0A1A8XL34-F1
#
_cell.length_a   1.000
_cell.length_b   1.000
_cell.length_c   1.000
_cell.angle_alpha   90.00
_cell.angle_beta   90.00
_cell.angle_gamma   90.00
#
_symmetry.space_group_name_H-M   'P 1'
#
loop_
_entity.id
_entity.type
_entity.pdbx_description
1 polymer ?
#
loop_
_entity_poly.entity_id
_entity_poly.type
_entity_poly.pdbx_seq_one_letter_code
_entity_poly.pdbx_strand_id
1 'polypeptide(L)'
;MNLPYRPIALGLIAVAFSALLFQRAQAGGSHYFAPVSDAVVKEECGGCHLAFPPSMLPASSWQRMMSDLKNHFGDDASVDAATAAHITGYLVANAGDTGGRRYSDKLLRGTPTTKAPLRITELTRWVREHREVPAWEWKHKDVRSKANCVACHAAAERGYYDD
;
A
#
# COMPACT_ATOMS: atom_id res chain seq x y z
N MET A 1 -22.64 32.76 -46.31
CA MET A 1 -22.94 31.99 -45.08
C MET A 1 -21.73 32.10 -44.16
N ASN A 2 -21.75 33.02 -43.19
CA ASN A 2 -20.64 33.25 -42.28
C ASN A 2 -20.83 32.41 -41.02
N LEU A 3 -20.08 31.32 -40.90
CA LEU A 3 -20.05 30.50 -39.70
C LEU A 3 -19.49 31.33 -38.52
N PRO A 4 -20.14 31.37 -37.36
CA PRO A 4 -19.65 32.13 -36.22
C PRO A 4 -18.49 31.38 -35.56
N TYR A 5 -17.25 31.70 -35.95
CA TYR A 5 -16.02 31.06 -35.45
C TYR A 5 -15.76 31.25 -33.94
N ARG A 6 -16.29 32.32 -33.34
CA ARG A 6 -16.05 32.70 -31.93
C ARG A 6 -16.70 31.75 -30.90
N PRO A 7 -17.99 31.38 -31.00
CA PRO A 7 -18.59 30.40 -30.09
C PRO A 7 -18.00 28.98 -30.27
N ILE A 8 -17.57 28.63 -31.49
CA ILE A 8 -16.95 27.34 -31.79
C ILE A 8 -15.58 27.22 -31.10
N ALA A 9 -14.75 28.27 -31.18
CA ALA A 9 -13.45 28.28 -30.52
C ALA A 9 -13.55 28.18 -28.98
N LEU A 10 -14.53 28.83 -28.36
CA LEU A 10 -14.76 28.75 -26.91
C LEU A 10 -15.27 27.37 -26.46
N GLY A 11 -16.12 26.73 -27.26
CA GLY A 11 -16.56 25.35 -27.01
C GLY A 11 -15.42 24.35 -27.05
N LEU A 12 -14.49 24.50 -28.01
CA LEU A 12 -13.33 23.60 -28.14
C LEU A 12 -12.35 23.75 -26.96
N ILE A 13 -12.15 24.96 -26.43
CA ILE A 13 -11.31 25.19 -25.25
C ILE A 13 -11.92 24.55 -23.98
N ALA A 14 -13.24 24.66 -23.79
CA ALA A 14 -13.92 24.05 -22.65
C ALA A 14 -13.88 22.51 -22.69
N VAL A 15 -13.99 21.91 -23.88
CA VAL A 15 -13.86 20.46 -24.08
C VAL A 15 -12.42 20.00 -23.83
N ALA A 16 -11.41 20.73 -24.32
CA ALA A 16 -10.01 20.41 -24.08
C ALA A 16 -9.63 20.49 -22.58
N PHE A 17 -10.12 21.52 -21.87
CA PHE A 17 -9.90 21.65 -20.42
C PHE A 17 -10.60 20.54 -19.63
N SER A 18 -11.82 20.17 -20.02
CA SER A 18 -12.55 19.05 -19.41
C SER A 18 -11.84 17.71 -19.65
N ALA A 19 -11.34 17.45 -20.85
CA ALA A 19 -10.60 16.23 -21.17
C ALA A 19 -9.30 16.10 -20.36
N LEU A 20 -8.60 17.22 -20.12
CA LEU A 20 -7.40 17.25 -19.27
C LEU A 20 -7.70 16.96 -17.79
N LEU A 21 -8.87 17.39 -17.28
CA LEU A 21 -9.31 17.06 -15.92
C LEU A 21 -9.72 15.59 -15.79
N PHE A 22 -10.38 15.02 -16.81
CA PHE A 22 -10.76 13.60 -16.81
C PHE A 22 -9.57 12.64 -17.00
N GLN A 23 -8.45 13.07 -17.60
CA GLN A 23 -7.22 12.25 -17.64
C GLN A 23 -6.59 12.01 -16.25
N ARG A 24 -6.89 12.86 -15.26
CA ARG A 24 -6.39 12.68 -13.89
C ARG A 24 -7.24 11.74 -13.04
N ALA A 25 -8.41 11.33 -13.52
CA ALA A 25 -9.15 10.22 -12.96
C ALA A 25 -8.58 8.89 -13.50
N GLN A 26 -7.28 8.66 -13.28
CA GLN A 26 -6.76 7.30 -13.31
C GLN A 26 -7.43 6.60 -12.13
N ALA A 27 -8.44 5.78 -12.42
CA ALA A 27 -8.96 4.81 -11.47
C ALA A 27 -7.75 4.01 -10.99
N GLY A 28 -7.33 4.22 -9.73
CA GLY A 28 -6.26 3.43 -9.13
C GLY A 28 -6.58 1.96 -9.41
N GLY A 29 -5.68 1.31 -10.15
CA GLY A 29 -5.84 -0.05 -10.63
C GLY A 29 -6.24 -1.00 -9.49
N SER A 30 -6.72 -2.17 -9.84
CA SER A 30 -7.25 -3.17 -8.90
C SER A 30 -6.27 -3.60 -7.79
N HIS A 31 -5.01 -3.19 -7.86
CA HIS A 31 -3.91 -3.52 -6.95
C HIS A 31 -3.12 -2.27 -6.52
N TYR A 32 -3.79 -1.13 -6.34
CA TYR A 32 -3.18 0.07 -5.74
C TYR A 32 -3.38 0.12 -4.21
N PHE A 33 -2.28 0.32 -3.47
CA PHE A 33 -2.28 0.59 -2.03
C PHE A 33 -1.50 1.87 -1.77
N ALA A 34 -2.15 2.87 -1.19
CA ALA A 34 -1.54 4.18 -0.96
C ALA A 34 -0.26 4.05 -0.11
N PRO A 35 0.91 4.51 -0.62
CA PRO A 35 2.16 4.46 0.12
C PRO A 35 2.11 5.23 1.43
N VAL A 36 3.04 4.92 2.33
CA VAL A 36 3.28 5.71 3.53
C VAL A 36 3.65 7.15 3.12
N SER A 37 2.86 8.10 3.59
CA SER A 37 3.00 9.54 3.31
C SER A 37 3.62 10.32 4.46
N ASP A 38 3.59 9.78 5.69
CA ASP A 38 4.23 10.39 6.85
C ASP A 38 5.75 10.19 6.79
N ALA A 39 6.50 11.27 6.94
CA ALA A 39 7.95 11.24 6.77
C ALA A 39 8.67 10.41 7.83
N VAL A 40 8.22 10.48 9.09
CA VAL A 40 8.82 9.72 10.20
C VAL A 40 8.54 8.23 10.00
N VAL A 41 7.30 7.87 9.66
CA VAL A 41 6.95 6.46 9.40
C VAL A 41 7.72 5.93 8.19
N LYS A 42 7.89 6.74 7.14
CA LYS A 42 8.61 6.32 5.95
C LYS A 42 10.10 6.09 6.22
N GLU A 43 10.73 6.94 7.02
CA GLU A 43 12.13 6.80 7.42
C GLU A 43 12.33 5.55 8.29
N GLU A 44 11.62 5.48 9.41
CA GLU A 44 11.80 4.42 10.41
C GLU A 44 11.35 3.04 9.90
N CYS A 45 10.21 2.97 9.22
CA CYS A 45 9.67 1.69 8.72
C CYS A 45 10.19 1.33 7.31
N GLY A 46 10.98 2.20 6.69
CA GLY A 46 11.58 2.01 5.36
C GLY A 46 13.07 1.62 5.37
N GLY A 47 13.72 1.63 6.54
CA GLY A 47 15.17 1.42 6.64
C GLY A 47 15.64 -0.01 6.28
N CYS A 48 14.81 -1.02 6.51
CA CYS A 48 15.20 -2.43 6.30
C CYS A 48 14.39 -3.14 5.19
N HIS A 49 13.18 -2.67 4.91
CA HIS A 49 12.28 -3.22 3.90
C HIS A 49 11.38 -2.10 3.36
N LEU A 50 10.56 -2.41 2.35
CA LEU A 50 9.53 -1.48 1.88
C LEU A 50 8.71 -0.94 3.06
N ALA A 51 8.53 0.38 3.15
CA ALA A 51 7.58 0.97 4.07
C ALA A 51 6.15 0.55 3.67
N PHE A 52 5.68 -0.55 4.25
CA PHE A 52 4.46 -1.22 3.82
C PHE A 52 3.24 -0.29 3.99
N PRO A 53 2.34 -0.20 2.99
CA PRO A 53 1.10 0.55 3.12
C PRO A 53 0.31 0.11 4.37
N PRO A 54 -0.08 1.04 5.26
CA PRO A 54 -0.78 0.68 6.51
C PRO A 54 -2.09 -0.08 6.24
N SER A 55 -2.69 0.20 5.08
CA SER A 55 -3.95 -0.38 4.64
C SER A 55 -3.86 -1.86 4.26
N MET A 56 -2.67 -2.49 4.35
CA MET A 56 -2.47 -3.92 4.08
C MET A 56 -2.65 -4.83 5.28
N LEU A 57 -2.73 -4.30 6.50
CA LEU A 57 -3.00 -5.06 7.72
C LEU A 57 -4.11 -4.38 8.54
N PRO A 58 -4.83 -5.12 9.39
CA PRO A 58 -5.77 -4.53 10.33
C PRO A 58 -5.02 -3.80 11.45
N ALA A 59 -5.70 -2.87 12.11
CA ALA A 59 -5.14 -2.05 13.19
C ALA A 59 -4.55 -2.90 14.32
N SER A 60 -5.19 -4.03 14.65
CA SER A 60 -4.73 -4.93 15.71
C SER A 60 -3.39 -5.59 15.39
N SER A 61 -3.06 -5.81 14.11
CA SER A 61 -1.73 -6.30 13.71
C SER A 61 -0.66 -5.23 13.94
N TRP A 62 -0.93 -3.99 13.55
CA TRP A 62 0.01 -2.88 13.73
C TRP A 62 0.28 -2.59 15.20
N GLN A 63 -0.77 -2.55 16.03
CA GLN A 63 -0.63 -2.35 17.48
C GLN A 63 0.26 -3.42 18.12
N ARG A 64 0.04 -4.69 17.77
CA ARG A 64 0.86 -5.80 18.28
C ARG A 64 2.30 -5.69 17.83
N MET A 65 2.53 -5.35 16.56
CA MET A 65 3.88 -5.19 16.02
C MET A 65 4.64 -4.07 16.72
N MET A 66 4.01 -2.91 16.89
CA MET A 66 4.61 -1.75 17.54
C MET A 66 4.85 -1.95 19.04
N SER A 67 4.13 -2.88 19.68
CA SER A 67 4.32 -3.18 21.10
C SER A 67 5.57 -4.02 21.41
N ASP A 68 6.22 -4.60 20.40
CA ASP A 68 7.37 -5.49 20.60
C ASP A 68 8.42 -5.37 19.48
N LEU A 69 8.78 -4.13 19.11
CA LEU A 69 9.76 -3.84 18.05
C LEU A 69 11.15 -4.42 18.31
N LYS A 70 11.52 -4.66 19.58
CA LYS A 70 12.77 -5.34 19.93
C LYS A 70 12.85 -6.79 19.41
N ASN A 71 11.70 -7.40 19.10
CA ASN A 71 11.58 -8.75 18.57
C ASN A 71 10.99 -8.73 17.15
N HIS A 72 11.44 -7.78 16.33
CA HIS A 72 10.90 -7.57 14.99
C HIS A 72 11.48 -8.57 13.98
N PHE A 73 10.90 -9.77 13.97
CA PHE A 73 11.18 -10.82 12.99
C PHE A 73 12.64 -11.27 12.89
N GLY A 74 13.36 -11.24 14.01
CA GLY A 74 14.78 -11.63 14.10
C GLY A 74 15.73 -10.45 14.16
N ASP A 75 15.21 -9.22 14.19
CA ASP A 75 15.97 -7.99 14.36
C ASP A 75 15.38 -7.12 15.48
N ASP A 76 16.13 -6.10 15.91
CA ASP A 76 15.69 -5.06 16.84
C ASP A 76 15.36 -3.79 16.07
N ALA A 77 14.06 -3.50 15.93
CA ALA A 77 13.55 -2.30 15.26
C ALA A 77 13.08 -1.24 16.27
N SER A 78 13.58 -1.28 17.51
CA SER A 78 13.15 -0.36 18.56
C SER A 78 13.50 1.09 18.22
N VAL A 79 12.55 1.97 18.49
CA VAL A 79 12.70 3.43 18.41
C VAL A 79 12.33 4.03 19.77
N ASP A 80 12.60 5.33 19.97
CA ASP A 80 12.18 5.99 21.20
C ASP A 80 10.64 6.01 21.36
N ALA A 81 10.18 6.16 22.60
CA ALA A 81 8.77 6.03 22.93
C ALA A 81 7.87 7.06 22.22
N ALA A 82 8.36 8.28 21.97
CA ALA A 82 7.57 9.31 21.28
C ALA A 82 7.41 8.96 19.80
N THR A 83 8.49 8.52 19.15
CA THR A 83 8.49 8.02 17.78
C THR A 83 7.59 6.79 17.62
N ALA A 84 7.70 5.82 18.54
CA ALA A 84 6.84 4.63 18.52
C ALA A 84 5.35 4.98 18.64
N ALA A 85 4.99 5.93 19.51
CA ALA A 85 3.62 6.39 19.66
C ALA A 85 3.10 7.08 18.38
N HIS A 86 3.91 7.93 17.76
CA HIS A 86 3.57 8.60 16.49
C HIS A 86 3.34 7.58 15.37
N ILE A 87 4.28 6.65 15.18
CA ILE A 87 4.18 5.60 14.16
C ILE A 87 2.93 4.75 14.40
N THR A 88 2.69 4.31 15.64
CA THR A 88 1.52 3.49 15.98
C THR A 88 0.23 4.22 15.63
N GLY A 89 0.12 5.50 15.98
CA GLY A 89 -1.05 6.33 15.66
C GLY A 89 -1.31 6.42 14.17
N TYR A 90 -0.26 6.70 13.37
CA TYR A 90 -0.37 6.77 11.92
C TYR A 90 -0.80 5.42 11.30
N LEU A 91 -0.15 4.33 11.69
CA LEU A 91 -0.45 3.00 11.14
C LEU A 91 -1.89 2.58 11.44
N VAL A 92 -2.35 2.77 12.68
CA VAL A 92 -3.72 2.42 13.11
C VAL A 92 -4.78 3.28 12.42
N ALA A 93 -4.55 4.58 12.29
CA ALA A 93 -5.48 5.50 11.64
C ALA A 93 -5.66 5.23 10.14
N ASN A 94 -4.67 4.55 9.52
CA ASN A 94 -4.66 4.24 8.09
C ASN A 94 -4.75 2.73 7.80
N ALA A 95 -5.04 1.92 8.83
CA ALA A 95 -5.13 0.47 8.74
C ALA A 95 -6.23 0.02 7.78
N GLY A 96 -6.16 -1.22 7.31
CA GLY A 96 -7.09 -1.70 6.27
C GLY A 96 -8.52 -1.92 6.75
N ASP A 97 -8.72 -2.04 8.06
CA ASP A 97 -10.03 -2.13 8.74
C ASP A 97 -10.49 -0.78 9.32
N THR A 98 -9.76 0.30 9.02
CA THR A 98 -10.11 1.68 9.35
C THR A 98 -10.16 2.53 8.06
N GLY A 99 -11.02 3.54 7.99
CA GLY A 99 -10.98 4.52 6.88
C GLY A 99 -11.55 4.07 5.52
N GLY A 100 -12.36 3.00 5.43
CA GLY A 100 -13.24 2.74 4.27
C GLY A 100 -12.52 2.45 2.95
N ARG A 101 -11.32 1.87 3.00
CA ARG A 101 -10.49 1.62 1.81
C ARG A 101 -10.92 0.33 1.10
N ARG A 102 -11.68 0.47 0.00
CA ARG A 102 -12.24 -0.63 -0.80
C ARG A 102 -11.26 -1.76 -1.14
N TYR A 103 -9.98 -1.47 -1.38
CA TYR A 103 -8.98 -2.48 -1.73
C TYR A 103 -8.43 -3.23 -0.52
N SER A 104 -8.37 -2.58 0.64
CA SER A 104 -8.03 -3.23 1.90
C SER A 104 -9.01 -4.33 2.25
N ASP A 105 -10.30 -4.12 2.04
CA ASP A 105 -11.34 -5.13 2.26
C ASP A 105 -11.10 -6.42 1.46
N LYS A 106 -10.56 -6.30 0.23
CA LYS A 106 -10.24 -7.45 -0.62
C LYS A 106 -9.06 -8.24 -0.05
N LEU A 107 -7.98 -7.55 0.33
CA LEU A 107 -6.78 -8.16 0.88
C LEU A 107 -7.02 -8.76 2.27
N LEU A 108 -7.77 -8.08 3.12
CA LEU A 108 -8.08 -8.51 4.47
C LEU A 108 -9.20 -9.55 4.55
N ARG A 109 -9.89 -9.86 3.44
CA ARG A 109 -10.99 -10.84 3.43
C ARG A 109 -10.55 -12.19 4.00
N GLY A 110 -11.23 -12.63 5.05
CA GLY A 110 -10.93 -13.88 5.75
C GLY A 110 -9.81 -13.78 6.78
N THR A 111 -9.37 -12.57 7.13
CA THR A 111 -8.40 -12.31 8.20
C THR A 111 -9.13 -12.18 9.55
N PRO A 112 -8.78 -12.97 10.57
CA PRO A 112 -9.35 -12.80 11.91
C PRO A 112 -8.89 -11.48 12.54
N THR A 113 -9.77 -10.76 13.22
CA THR A 113 -9.41 -9.51 13.92
C THR A 113 -8.75 -9.75 15.28
N THR A 114 -9.11 -10.84 15.97
CA THR A 114 -8.61 -11.20 17.32
C THR A 114 -7.27 -11.94 17.31
N LYS A 115 -6.98 -12.66 16.23
CA LYS A 115 -5.69 -13.34 15.98
C LYS A 115 -5.14 -12.90 14.62
N ALA A 116 -5.12 -11.58 14.39
CA ALA A 116 -4.66 -11.04 13.14
C ALA A 116 -3.18 -11.43 12.89
N PRO A 117 -2.82 -11.86 11.67
CA PRO A 117 -1.43 -12.15 11.31
C PRO A 117 -0.57 -10.90 11.44
N LEU A 118 0.72 -11.08 11.77
CA LEU A 118 1.67 -9.97 11.79
C LEU A 118 2.34 -9.75 10.43
N ARG A 119 2.25 -10.72 9.51
CA ARG A 119 2.83 -10.63 8.17
C ARG A 119 1.74 -10.50 7.11
N ILE A 120 1.91 -9.52 6.22
CA ILE A 120 1.06 -9.37 5.02
C ILE A 120 1.08 -10.65 4.18
N THR A 121 2.24 -11.31 4.10
CA THR A 121 2.45 -12.53 3.32
C THR A 121 1.74 -13.77 3.88
N GLU A 122 1.16 -13.68 5.07
CA GLU A 122 0.37 -14.75 5.70
C GLU A 122 -1.14 -14.55 5.52
N LEU A 123 -1.57 -13.40 4.98
CA LEU A 123 -2.98 -13.15 4.73
C LEU A 123 -3.52 -14.13 3.69
N THR A 124 -4.70 -14.70 3.97
CA THR A 124 -5.36 -15.69 3.09
C THR A 124 -5.47 -15.20 1.65
N ARG A 125 -5.79 -13.91 1.45
CA ARG A 125 -5.85 -13.34 0.11
C ARG A 125 -4.47 -13.23 -0.54
N TRP A 126 -3.46 -12.75 0.19
CA TRP A 126 -2.09 -12.65 -0.34
C TRP A 126 -1.59 -14.00 -0.83
N VAL A 127 -1.75 -15.05 -0.01
CA VAL A 127 -1.36 -16.43 -0.36
C VAL A 127 -2.10 -16.91 -1.60
N ARG A 128 -3.39 -16.60 -1.72
CA ARG A 128 -4.19 -16.97 -2.89
C ARG A 128 -3.70 -16.28 -4.16
N GLU A 129 -3.41 -14.99 -4.12
CA GLU A 129 -2.94 -14.25 -5.31
C GLU A 129 -1.55 -14.73 -5.76
N HIS A 130 -0.68 -15.09 -4.82
CA HIS A 130 0.70 -15.52 -5.11
C HIS A 130 0.89 -17.03 -5.26
N ARG A 131 -0.20 -17.82 -5.29
CA ARG A 131 -0.13 -19.30 -5.29
C ARG A 131 0.50 -19.89 -6.57
N GLU A 132 0.47 -19.13 -7.67
CA GLU A 132 0.96 -19.57 -8.98
C GLU A 132 2.44 -19.21 -9.18
N VAL A 133 3.02 -18.41 -8.28
CA VAL A 133 4.47 -18.12 -8.28
C VAL A 133 5.22 -19.39 -7.90
N PRO A 134 6.06 -19.94 -8.79
CA PRO A 134 6.69 -21.22 -8.56
C PRO A 134 7.73 -21.15 -7.44
N ALA A 135 7.95 -22.28 -6.77
CA ALA A 135 8.82 -22.34 -5.58
C ALA A 135 10.27 -21.89 -5.82
N TRP A 136 10.77 -21.98 -7.06
CA TRP A 136 12.12 -21.57 -7.41
C TRP A 136 12.29 -20.04 -7.47
N GLU A 137 11.23 -19.29 -7.81
CA GLU A 137 11.25 -17.82 -7.76
C GLU A 137 11.43 -17.33 -6.33
N TRP A 138 10.72 -17.95 -5.37
CA TRP A 138 10.89 -17.63 -3.95
C TRP A 138 12.29 -17.95 -3.41
N LYS A 139 13.04 -18.83 -4.06
CA LYS A 139 14.42 -19.18 -3.71
C LYS A 139 15.45 -18.33 -4.47
N HIS A 140 15.00 -17.50 -5.41
CA HIS A 140 15.90 -16.67 -6.18
C HIS A 140 16.67 -15.70 -5.27
N LYS A 141 17.98 -15.54 -5.52
CA LYS A 141 18.90 -14.76 -4.66
C LYS A 141 18.54 -13.29 -4.53
N ASP A 142 17.79 -12.75 -5.49
CA ASP A 142 17.37 -11.35 -5.51
C ASP A 142 15.97 -11.18 -4.86
N VAL A 143 15.17 -12.25 -4.80
CA VAL A 143 13.87 -12.24 -4.09
C VAL A 143 14.11 -12.45 -2.59
N ARG A 144 14.82 -13.52 -2.21
CA ARG A 144 15.18 -13.96 -0.84
C ARG A 144 14.01 -14.26 0.10
N SER A 145 12.98 -13.43 0.12
CA SER A 145 11.84 -13.50 1.01
C SER A 145 10.59 -12.94 0.32
N LYS A 146 9.44 -13.51 0.68
CA LYS A 146 8.11 -13.02 0.25
C LYS A 146 7.83 -11.58 0.66
N ALA A 147 8.53 -11.07 1.67
CA ALA A 147 8.41 -9.68 2.11
C ALA A 147 9.08 -8.68 1.16
N ASN A 148 9.94 -9.12 0.24
CA ASN A 148 10.62 -8.27 -0.72
C ASN A 148 9.71 -7.95 -1.93
N CYS A 149 8.65 -7.19 -1.70
CA CYS A 149 7.64 -6.91 -2.72
C CYS A 149 8.24 -6.22 -3.96
N VAL A 150 9.25 -5.37 -3.78
CA VAL A 150 9.90 -4.62 -4.86
C VAL A 150 10.72 -5.50 -5.81
N ALA A 151 11.07 -6.73 -5.41
CA ALA A 151 11.77 -7.67 -6.29
C ALA A 151 10.92 -8.12 -7.50
N CYS A 152 9.60 -8.16 -7.34
CA CYS A 152 8.67 -8.52 -8.41
C CYS A 152 7.83 -7.32 -8.86
N HIS A 153 7.36 -6.50 -7.92
CA HIS A 153 6.54 -5.31 -8.20
C HIS A 153 7.40 -4.05 -8.15
N ALA A 154 8.05 -3.71 -9.27
CA ALA A 154 8.99 -2.58 -9.35
C ALA A 154 8.39 -1.21 -8.98
N ALA A 155 7.06 -1.08 -9.01
CA ALA A 155 6.34 0.13 -8.65
C ALA A 155 5.70 0.08 -7.24
N ALA A 156 6.03 -0.91 -6.40
CA ALA A 156 5.44 -1.08 -5.08
C ALA A 156 5.69 0.11 -4.14
N GLU A 157 6.85 0.78 -4.24
CA GLU A 157 7.12 2.02 -3.49
C GLU A 157 6.16 3.17 -3.85
N ARG A 158 5.63 3.15 -5.07
CA ARG A 158 4.60 4.10 -5.55
C ARG A 158 3.19 3.57 -5.32
N GLY A 159 3.05 2.41 -4.68
CA GLY A 159 1.77 1.81 -4.31
C GLY A 159 1.15 0.91 -5.37
N TYR A 160 1.85 0.63 -6.48
CA TYR A 160 1.33 -0.21 -7.56
C TYR A 160 1.92 -1.63 -7.46
N TYR A 161 1.02 -2.61 -7.40
CA TYR A 161 1.34 -4.04 -7.28
C TYR A 161 0.73 -4.87 -8.42
N ASP A 162 0.30 -4.19 -9.49
CA ASP A 162 0.06 -4.85 -10.78
C ASP A 162 1.42 -5.20 -11.41
N ASP A 163 1.46 -6.32 -12.13
CA ASP A 163 2.65 -6.81 -12.84
C ASP A 163 2.93 -6.02 -14.14
#